data_AF-A0A1Z1W2G9-F1
#
_entry.id   AF-A0A1Z1W2G9-F1
#
_cell.length_a   1.000
_cell.length_b   1.000
_cell.length_c   1.000
_cell.angle_alpha   90.00
_cell.angle_beta   90.00
_cell.angle_gamma   90.00
#
_symmetry.space_group_name_H-M   'P 1'
#
loop_
_entity.id
_entity.type
_entity.pdbx_description
1 polymer ?
#
loop_
_entity_poly.entity_id
_entity_poly.type
_entity_poly.pdbx_seq_one_letter_code
_entity_poly.pdbx_strand_id
1 'polypeptide(L)'
;MVDRGKIFLSRAFNAACETLGISVQPAPPHTPTAKGIVERTFGTINDLFCQHLPGYTGSDVTHRGPDADQEACYSVAQLQDLLDEWLVAYHHRPHEGLRHPQLPKKALSPNQMWAALIATCGYVPVPLSSHDYLELLPVRWQAITDRGIRINHRTYDHDLLTPYRGQRSDAAGRGGKWEIHYNPHDVRQVWVRLPDGGLTEIPWIHRDHVHQPFNDRTWQHVRALVVDRGDSDGYEADLADALDQLMRRARTGHGTPAERALMARQAPIPSPVPPMADRRPQEDDAEADAWGEETGEEDSLDNLDEEPDDQTTDENEDADAGVGVPGPFKGFGLYDAHAEAEQW
;
A
#
# COMPACT_ATOMS: atom_id res chain seq x y z
N MET A 1 -3.51 -5.41 -17.47
CA MET A 1 -3.26 -6.87 -17.42
C MET A 1 -2.38 -7.15 -16.22
N VAL A 2 -2.64 -8.24 -15.47
CA VAL A 2 -1.93 -8.59 -14.23
C VAL A 2 -1.53 -10.07 -14.19
N ASP A 3 -0.68 -10.45 -13.23
CA ASP A 3 -0.44 -11.86 -12.92
C ASP A 3 -1.64 -12.51 -12.20
N ARG A 4 -1.57 -13.82 -12.01
CA ARG A 4 -2.50 -14.60 -11.18
C ARG A 4 -1.97 -14.87 -9.78
N GLY A 5 -0.85 -14.24 -9.39
CA GLY A 5 -0.38 -14.23 -8.00
C GLY A 5 -1.44 -13.60 -7.09
N LYS A 6 -1.65 -14.17 -5.89
CA LYS A 6 -2.88 -13.93 -5.11
C LYS A 6 -3.09 -12.46 -4.75
N ILE A 7 -2.01 -11.68 -4.57
CA ILE A 7 -2.05 -10.22 -4.42
C ILE A 7 -2.80 -9.49 -5.56
N PHE A 8 -2.51 -9.78 -6.82
CA PHE A 8 -3.16 -9.14 -7.98
C PHE A 8 -4.58 -9.66 -8.25
N LEU A 9 -5.05 -10.58 -7.40
CA LEU A 9 -6.41 -11.09 -7.36
C LEU A 9 -7.08 -10.82 -5.99
N SER A 10 -6.44 -10.05 -5.10
CA SER A 10 -6.96 -9.80 -3.75
C SER A 10 -8.26 -8.98 -3.79
N ARG A 11 -9.06 -9.09 -2.73
CA ARG A 11 -10.32 -8.33 -2.63
C ARG A 11 -10.06 -6.83 -2.55
N ALA A 12 -8.98 -6.43 -1.89
CA ALA A 12 -8.55 -5.03 -1.81
C ALA A 12 -8.10 -4.53 -3.19
N PHE A 13 -7.23 -5.26 -3.88
CA PHE A 13 -6.74 -4.89 -5.21
C PHE A 13 -7.89 -4.75 -6.25
N ASN A 14 -8.85 -5.68 -6.26
CA ASN A 14 -9.97 -5.60 -7.20
C ASN A 14 -10.94 -4.47 -6.87
N ALA A 15 -11.30 -4.27 -5.59
CA ALA A 15 -12.17 -3.15 -5.19
C ALA A 15 -11.50 -1.79 -5.48
N ALA A 16 -10.20 -1.66 -5.20
CA ALA A 16 -9.39 -0.50 -5.56
C ALA A 16 -9.42 -0.21 -7.07
N CYS A 17 -9.26 -1.24 -7.90
CA CYS A 17 -9.36 -1.09 -9.36
C CYS A 17 -10.77 -0.70 -9.81
N GLU A 18 -11.82 -1.28 -9.23
CA GLU A 18 -13.22 -0.99 -9.54
C GLU A 18 -13.58 0.47 -9.22
N THR A 19 -13.25 0.96 -8.03
CA THR A 19 -13.40 2.38 -7.61
C THR A 19 -12.69 3.35 -8.56
N LEU A 20 -11.53 2.96 -9.09
CA LEU A 20 -10.76 3.77 -10.05
C LEU A 20 -11.16 3.55 -11.53
N GLY A 21 -12.18 2.75 -11.82
CA GLY A 21 -12.60 2.42 -13.20
C GLY A 21 -11.60 1.58 -14.01
N ILE A 22 -10.65 0.93 -13.34
CA ILE A 22 -9.56 0.15 -13.94
C ILE A 22 -10.05 -1.27 -14.25
N SER A 23 -10.16 -1.60 -15.54
CA SER A 23 -10.48 -2.97 -15.98
C SER A 23 -9.31 -3.94 -15.73
N VAL A 24 -9.38 -4.70 -14.63
CA VAL A 24 -8.41 -5.77 -14.34
C VAL A 24 -8.54 -6.90 -15.36
N GLN A 25 -7.40 -7.39 -15.86
CA GLN A 25 -7.33 -8.51 -16.81
C GLN A 25 -6.22 -9.47 -16.38
N PRO A 26 -6.54 -10.54 -15.63
CA PRO A 26 -5.56 -11.56 -15.28
C PRO A 26 -5.03 -12.27 -16.52
N ALA A 27 -3.73 -12.56 -16.57
CA ALA A 27 -3.14 -13.29 -17.68
C ALA A 27 -3.80 -14.68 -17.87
N PRO A 28 -3.99 -15.16 -19.11
CA PRO A 28 -4.53 -16.49 -19.37
C PRO A 28 -3.66 -17.60 -18.74
N PRO A 29 -4.26 -18.62 -18.11
CA PRO A 29 -3.52 -19.76 -17.58
C PRO A 29 -2.59 -20.41 -18.61
N HIS A 30 -1.44 -20.91 -18.14
CA HIS A 30 -0.46 -21.65 -18.93
C HIS A 30 -0.01 -20.98 -20.25
N THR A 31 -0.05 -19.64 -20.31
CA THR A 31 0.29 -18.85 -21.51
C THR A 31 1.47 -17.90 -21.22
N PRO A 32 2.74 -18.37 -21.22
CA PRO A 32 3.90 -17.51 -20.91
C PRO A 32 4.02 -16.31 -21.86
N THR A 33 3.69 -16.51 -23.13
CA THR A 33 3.71 -15.46 -24.16
C THR A 33 2.82 -14.25 -23.84
N ALA A 34 1.84 -14.37 -22.94
CA ALA A 34 1.03 -13.24 -22.48
C ALA A 34 1.84 -12.20 -21.68
N LYS A 35 2.95 -12.59 -21.04
CA LYS A 35 3.80 -11.69 -20.24
C LYS A 35 5.20 -11.44 -20.79
N GLY A 36 5.53 -11.92 -21.99
CA GLY A 36 6.88 -11.83 -22.58
C GLY A 36 7.47 -10.42 -22.78
N ILE A 37 6.71 -9.35 -22.51
CA ILE A 37 7.22 -7.96 -22.38
C ILE A 37 7.73 -7.70 -20.96
N VAL A 38 6.98 -8.12 -19.95
CA VAL A 38 7.31 -7.99 -18.52
C VAL A 38 8.52 -8.87 -18.19
N GLU A 39 8.49 -10.14 -18.59
CA GLU A 39 9.59 -11.10 -18.40
C GLU A 39 10.90 -10.60 -19.04
N ARG A 40 10.83 -10.02 -20.25
CA ARG A 40 11.98 -9.38 -20.91
C ARG A 40 12.45 -8.15 -20.16
N THR A 41 11.56 -7.40 -19.52
CA THR A 41 11.91 -6.20 -18.75
C THR A 41 12.66 -6.59 -17.48
N PHE A 42 12.20 -7.60 -16.74
CA PHE A 42 12.95 -8.16 -15.61
C PHE A 42 14.31 -8.73 -16.02
N GLY A 43 14.38 -9.48 -17.13
CA GLY A 43 15.67 -9.90 -17.69
C GLY A 43 16.59 -8.72 -18.03
N THR A 44 16.05 -7.64 -18.59
CA THR A 44 16.81 -6.41 -18.92
C THR A 44 17.30 -5.68 -17.66
N ILE A 45 16.53 -5.69 -16.57
CA ILE A 45 16.95 -5.13 -15.27
C ILE A 45 18.06 -6.01 -14.67
N ASN A 46 17.93 -7.34 -14.70
CA ASN A 46 18.98 -8.24 -14.22
C ASN A 46 20.29 -8.09 -15.02
N ASP A 47 20.20 -8.10 -16.36
CA ASP A 47 21.34 -8.05 -17.28
C ASP A 47 22.05 -6.68 -17.36
N LEU A 48 21.40 -5.59 -16.93
CA LEU A 48 21.95 -4.22 -17.08
C LEU A 48 21.99 -3.40 -15.78
N PHE A 49 21.41 -3.89 -14.69
CA PHE A 49 21.43 -3.26 -13.37
C PHE A 49 21.88 -4.26 -12.29
N CYS A 50 21.09 -5.30 -12.01
CA CYS A 50 21.34 -6.17 -10.85
C CYS A 50 22.71 -6.85 -10.89
N GLN A 51 23.17 -7.31 -12.07
CA GLN A 51 24.50 -7.93 -12.21
C GLN A 51 25.71 -7.02 -11.93
N HIS A 52 25.47 -5.73 -11.64
CA HIS A 52 26.49 -4.76 -11.27
C HIS A 52 26.43 -4.35 -9.79
N LEU A 53 25.48 -4.92 -9.02
CA LEU A 53 25.37 -4.71 -7.58
C LEU A 53 26.26 -5.70 -6.80
N PRO A 54 26.93 -5.26 -5.72
CA PRO A 54 27.57 -6.16 -4.75
C PRO A 54 26.60 -7.20 -4.21
N GLY A 55 27.04 -8.44 -4.05
CA GLY A 55 26.19 -9.54 -3.54
C GLY A 55 25.14 -10.08 -4.53
N TYR A 56 25.12 -9.65 -5.79
CA TYR A 56 24.19 -10.22 -6.79
C TYR A 56 24.42 -11.73 -7.00
N THR A 57 23.36 -12.53 -6.83
CA THR A 57 23.48 -14.00 -6.78
C THR A 57 23.14 -14.73 -8.08
N GLY A 58 22.68 -14.01 -9.10
CA GLY A 58 22.30 -14.57 -10.40
C GLY A 58 20.97 -15.34 -10.38
N SER A 59 20.57 -15.83 -11.55
CA SER A 59 19.38 -16.71 -11.72
C SER A 59 19.67 -18.20 -11.51
N ASP A 60 20.91 -18.56 -11.16
CA ASP A 60 21.35 -19.93 -10.92
C ASP A 60 22.20 -19.98 -9.64
N VAL A 61 21.68 -20.69 -8.63
CA VAL A 61 22.33 -20.85 -7.32
C VAL A 61 23.71 -21.53 -7.38
N THR A 62 24.03 -22.24 -8.46
CA THR A 62 25.36 -22.85 -8.66
C THR A 62 26.43 -21.84 -9.11
N HIS A 63 26.01 -20.65 -9.55
CA HIS A 63 26.87 -19.54 -9.94
C HIS A 63 27.03 -18.46 -8.85
N ARG A 64 26.37 -18.61 -7.68
CA ARG A 64 26.49 -17.69 -6.53
C ARG A 64 27.93 -17.70 -5.99
N GLY A 65 28.51 -16.51 -5.80
CA GLY A 65 29.82 -16.35 -5.15
C GLY A 65 29.79 -16.74 -3.67
N PRO A 66 30.89 -17.26 -3.09
CA PRO A 66 30.90 -17.80 -1.72
C PRO A 66 30.60 -16.76 -0.64
N ASP A 67 30.88 -15.49 -0.91
CA ASP A 67 30.74 -14.37 0.02
C ASP A 67 29.59 -13.41 -0.34
N ALA A 68 28.69 -13.77 -1.25
CA ALA A 68 27.63 -12.87 -1.75
C ALA A 68 26.77 -12.24 -0.65
N ASP A 69 26.40 -13.02 0.37
CA ASP A 69 25.62 -12.57 1.53
C ASP A 69 26.41 -11.60 2.44
N GLN A 70 27.74 -11.50 2.29
CA GLN A 70 28.61 -10.52 2.96
C GLN A 70 28.92 -9.31 2.07
N GLU A 71 28.84 -9.47 0.74
CA GLU A 71 29.00 -8.39 -0.23
C GLU A 71 27.74 -7.52 -0.35
N ALA A 72 26.57 -8.03 0.02
CA ALA A 72 25.32 -7.28 0.11
C ALA A 72 25.42 -6.16 1.17
N CYS A 73 25.93 -5.00 0.76
CA CYS A 73 26.41 -3.94 1.65
C CYS A 73 25.45 -2.77 1.84
N TYR A 74 24.19 -2.93 1.46
CA TYR A 74 23.17 -1.89 1.53
C TYR A 74 21.81 -2.51 2.03
N SER A 75 21.14 -2.01 3.12
CA SER A 75 20.08 -2.64 3.99
C SER A 75 18.54 -2.23 4.05
N VAL A 76 18.01 -1.18 3.38
CA VAL A 76 16.57 -0.73 3.27
C VAL A 76 16.20 0.07 1.97
N ALA A 77 16.84 1.22 1.68
CA ALA A 77 16.49 2.23 0.63
C ALA A 77 17.15 2.19 -0.80
N GLN A 78 18.41 2.63 -1.01
CA GLN A 78 19.03 3.06 -2.31
C GLN A 78 19.18 2.02 -3.42
N LEU A 79 18.87 0.75 -3.20
CA LEU A 79 18.56 -0.07 -4.36
C LEU A 79 17.43 0.61 -5.16
N GLN A 80 16.59 1.44 -4.53
CA GLN A 80 15.80 2.49 -5.14
C GLN A 80 16.60 3.64 -5.79
N ASP A 81 17.43 4.45 -5.08
CA ASP A 81 18.09 5.62 -5.72
C ASP A 81 19.02 5.22 -6.89
N LEU A 82 19.74 4.09 -6.79
CA LEU A 82 20.55 3.52 -7.88
C LEU A 82 19.67 3.02 -9.03
N LEU A 83 18.53 2.39 -8.73
CA LEU A 83 17.56 1.97 -9.74
C LEU A 83 16.90 3.17 -10.41
N ASP A 84 16.64 4.26 -9.68
CA ASP A 84 16.10 5.50 -10.21
C ASP A 84 17.09 6.19 -11.15
N GLU A 85 18.38 6.29 -10.78
CA GLU A 85 19.43 6.76 -11.70
C GLU A 85 19.52 5.87 -12.96
N TRP A 86 19.53 4.54 -12.76
CA TRP A 86 19.55 3.58 -13.87
C TRP A 86 18.31 3.69 -14.76
N LEU A 87 17.11 3.86 -14.19
CA LEU A 87 15.85 4.05 -14.91
C LEU A 87 15.88 5.34 -15.72
N VAL A 88 16.40 6.44 -15.16
CA VAL A 88 16.60 7.70 -15.90
C VAL A 88 17.51 7.47 -17.11
N ALA A 89 18.60 6.72 -16.98
CA ALA A 89 19.46 6.37 -18.12
C ALA A 89 18.76 5.45 -19.13
N TYR A 90 18.09 4.39 -18.67
CA TYR A 90 17.37 3.39 -19.46
C TYR A 90 16.23 4.02 -20.30
N HIS A 91 15.44 4.92 -19.71
CA HIS A 91 14.33 5.60 -20.39
C HIS A 91 14.77 6.62 -21.46
N HIS A 92 16.05 7.03 -21.44
CA HIS A 92 16.67 7.86 -22.48
C HIS A 92 17.53 7.08 -23.49
N ARG A 93 17.86 5.81 -23.21
CA ARG A 93 18.59 4.92 -24.13
C ARG A 93 17.70 4.49 -25.31
N PRO A 94 18.15 4.61 -26.57
CA PRO A 94 17.40 4.09 -27.72
C PRO A 94 17.37 2.55 -27.73
N HIS A 95 16.20 1.95 -27.97
CA HIS A 95 16.01 0.50 -27.94
C HIS A 95 15.62 -0.08 -29.31
N GLU A 96 16.13 -1.27 -29.63
CA GLU A 96 15.94 -1.88 -30.96
C GLU A 96 14.50 -2.29 -31.25
N GLY A 97 13.73 -2.68 -30.24
CA GLY A 97 12.29 -2.94 -30.37
C GLY A 97 11.43 -1.67 -30.51
N LEU A 98 11.95 -0.47 -30.20
CA LEU A 98 11.19 0.78 -30.24
C LEU A 98 11.43 1.51 -31.57
N ARG A 99 10.58 1.21 -32.55
CA ARG A 99 10.57 1.82 -33.89
C ARG A 99 9.22 2.49 -34.16
N HIS A 100 9.24 3.78 -34.50
CA HIS A 100 8.03 4.48 -34.94
C HIS A 100 7.71 4.12 -36.40
N PRO A 101 6.44 3.84 -36.80
CA PRO A 101 6.12 3.39 -38.15
C PRO A 101 6.58 4.34 -39.29
N GLN A 102 6.63 5.64 -39.03
CA GLN A 102 7.13 6.64 -40.00
C GLN A 102 8.66 6.83 -39.96
N LEU A 103 9.35 6.28 -38.94
CA LEU A 103 10.81 6.35 -38.77
C LEU A 103 11.42 4.95 -38.51
N PRO A 104 11.12 3.91 -39.33
CA PRO A 104 11.44 2.52 -39.01
C PRO A 104 12.95 2.21 -38.91
N LYS A 105 13.80 3.08 -39.46
CA LYS A 105 15.26 2.99 -39.39
C LYS A 105 15.87 3.65 -38.14
N LYS A 106 15.08 4.35 -37.31
CA LYS A 106 15.56 5.07 -36.12
C LYS A 106 15.09 4.37 -34.85
N ALA A 107 16.04 3.99 -33.99
CA ALA A 107 15.77 3.63 -32.60
C ALA A 107 15.25 4.84 -31.82
N LEU A 108 14.14 4.66 -31.10
CA LEU A 108 13.65 5.61 -30.11
C LEU A 108 13.94 5.08 -28.69
N SER A 109 14.10 5.99 -27.74
CA SER A 109 14.07 5.61 -26.32
C SER A 109 12.63 5.42 -25.83
N PRO A 110 12.40 4.78 -24.67
CA PRO A 110 11.08 4.73 -24.03
C PRO A 110 10.41 6.11 -23.94
N ASN A 111 11.12 7.14 -23.46
CA ASN A 111 10.57 8.51 -23.36
C ASN A 111 10.26 9.13 -24.72
N GLN A 112 11.07 8.86 -25.76
CA GLN A 112 10.80 9.35 -27.11
C GLN A 112 9.58 8.67 -27.77
N MET A 113 9.40 7.37 -27.53
CA MET A 113 8.22 6.64 -27.98
C MET A 113 6.97 7.10 -27.23
N TRP A 114 7.06 7.26 -25.91
CA TRP A 114 5.97 7.78 -25.07
C TRP A 114 5.51 9.15 -25.55
N ALA A 115 6.42 10.11 -25.75
CA ALA A 115 6.08 11.44 -26.25
C ALA A 115 5.39 11.42 -27.62
N ALA A 116 5.80 10.50 -28.52
CA ALA A 116 5.13 10.31 -29.81
C ALA A 116 3.72 9.71 -29.66
N LEU A 117 3.54 8.73 -28.76
CA LEU A 117 2.24 8.12 -28.48
C LEU A 117 1.27 9.13 -27.84
N ILE A 118 1.71 9.92 -26.85
CA ILE A 118 0.87 10.98 -26.25
C ILE A 118 0.43 12.01 -27.30
N ALA A 119 1.29 12.38 -28.24
CA ALA A 119 0.94 13.27 -29.35
C ALA A 119 -0.06 12.68 -30.36
N THR A 120 -0.33 11.36 -30.31
CA THR A 120 -1.23 10.65 -31.23
C THR A 120 -2.51 10.15 -30.55
N CYS A 121 -2.41 9.73 -29.29
CA CYS A 121 -3.49 9.13 -28.50
C CYS A 121 -4.07 10.08 -27.44
N GLY A 122 -3.43 11.22 -27.19
CA GLY A 122 -3.77 12.13 -26.10
C GLY A 122 -3.26 11.64 -24.74
N TYR A 123 -3.71 12.33 -23.68
CA TYR A 123 -3.43 12.01 -22.28
C TYR A 123 -4.62 12.45 -21.43
N VAL A 124 -5.01 11.63 -20.46
CA VAL A 124 -6.03 11.95 -19.46
C VAL A 124 -5.36 11.86 -18.08
N PRO A 125 -5.11 12.98 -17.39
CA PRO A 125 -4.67 12.94 -16.00
C PRO A 125 -5.84 12.49 -15.11
N VAL A 126 -5.60 11.50 -14.25
CA VAL A 126 -6.51 11.12 -13.16
C VAL A 126 -5.81 11.49 -11.84
N PRO A 127 -5.97 12.74 -11.36
CA PRO A 127 -5.34 13.19 -10.12
C PRO A 127 -6.09 12.61 -8.91
N LEU A 128 -5.47 11.66 -8.20
CA LEU A 128 -6.00 11.14 -6.95
C LEU A 128 -5.92 12.22 -5.85
N SER A 129 -7.04 12.45 -5.17
CA SER A 129 -7.14 13.28 -3.98
C SER A 129 -6.79 12.48 -2.71
N SER A 130 -6.56 13.18 -1.60
CA SER A 130 -6.37 12.53 -0.29
C SER A 130 -7.52 11.62 0.13
N HIS A 131 -8.75 11.84 -0.39
CA HIS A 131 -9.89 10.97 -0.11
C HIS A 131 -9.80 9.65 -0.88
N ASP A 132 -9.43 9.69 -2.16
CA ASP A 132 -9.22 8.48 -2.99
C ASP A 132 -8.14 7.58 -2.38
N TYR A 133 -7.09 8.18 -1.80
CA TYR A 133 -6.09 7.41 -1.06
C TYR A 133 -6.65 6.68 0.18
N LEU A 134 -7.69 7.20 0.84
CA LEU A 134 -8.36 6.50 1.94
C LEU A 134 -9.29 5.39 1.43
N GLU A 135 -10.00 5.61 0.32
CA GLU A 135 -10.86 4.60 -0.32
C GLU A 135 -10.08 3.35 -0.75
N LEU A 136 -8.80 3.50 -1.08
CA LEU A 136 -7.90 2.42 -1.48
C LEU A 136 -7.29 1.63 -0.29
N LEU A 137 -7.56 2.00 0.96
CA LEU A 137 -7.06 1.28 2.14
C LEU A 137 -7.83 -0.03 2.40
N PRO A 138 -7.18 -1.06 2.99
CA PRO A 138 -7.84 -2.28 3.44
C PRO A 138 -9.08 -2.03 4.32
N VAL A 139 -10.18 -2.68 3.97
CA VAL A 139 -11.50 -2.52 4.62
C VAL A 139 -11.80 -3.65 5.59
N ARG A 140 -12.27 -3.30 6.80
CA ARG A 140 -12.73 -4.21 7.84
C ARG A 140 -14.18 -3.87 8.24
N TRP A 141 -15.01 -4.88 8.43
CA TRP A 141 -16.41 -4.71 8.85
C TRP A 141 -16.58 -5.03 10.35
N GLN A 142 -16.88 -4.03 11.18
CA GLN A 142 -17.02 -4.21 12.64
C GLN A 142 -18.10 -3.29 13.26
N ALA A 143 -18.65 -3.66 14.42
CA ALA A 143 -19.57 -2.80 15.16
C ALA A 143 -18.82 -1.74 15.99
N ILE A 144 -19.39 -0.54 16.10
CA ILE A 144 -18.92 0.51 17.02
C ILE A 144 -19.52 0.21 18.40
N THR A 145 -18.67 0.05 19.42
CA THR A 145 -19.09 -0.27 20.79
C THR A 145 -19.10 0.95 21.70
N ASP A 146 -19.62 0.79 22.92
CA ASP A 146 -19.56 1.80 23.98
C ASP A 146 -18.11 2.26 24.28
N ARG A 147 -17.13 1.37 24.05
CA ARG A 147 -15.68 1.62 24.19
C ARG A 147 -14.99 1.98 22.87
N GLY A 148 -15.75 2.27 21.81
CA GLY A 148 -15.22 2.56 20.47
C GLY A 148 -15.00 1.30 19.63
N ILE A 149 -13.93 1.30 18.85
CA ILE A 149 -13.56 0.22 17.92
C ILE A 149 -12.28 -0.45 18.43
N ARG A 150 -12.29 -1.76 18.69
CA ARG A 150 -11.09 -2.51 19.14
C ARG A 150 -10.58 -3.45 18.05
N ILE A 151 -9.33 -3.29 17.61
CA ILE A 151 -8.66 -4.13 16.60
C ILE A 151 -7.27 -4.49 17.13
N ASN A 152 -6.90 -5.79 17.12
CA ASN A 152 -5.59 -6.29 17.54
C ASN A 152 -5.11 -5.81 18.94
N HIS A 153 -6.02 -5.60 19.90
CA HIS A 153 -5.78 -4.99 21.23
C HIS A 153 -5.49 -3.47 21.22
N ARG A 154 -5.70 -2.76 20.11
CA ARG A 154 -5.73 -1.29 20.04
C ARG A 154 -7.18 -0.81 20.04
N THR A 155 -7.48 0.21 20.82
CA THR A 155 -8.81 0.83 20.95
C THR A 155 -8.81 2.19 20.28
N TYR A 156 -9.62 2.35 19.25
CA TYR A 156 -9.79 3.58 18.49
C TYR A 156 -11.08 4.25 18.97
N ASP A 157 -10.97 5.47 19.48
CA ASP A 157 -12.10 6.18 20.04
C ASP A 157 -12.02 7.71 19.85
N HIS A 158 -13.19 8.34 19.69
CA HIS A 158 -13.32 9.78 19.51
C HIS A 158 -14.74 10.23 19.82
N ASP A 159 -14.93 11.50 20.21
CA ASP A 159 -16.26 12.07 20.50
C ASP A 159 -17.24 11.92 19.33
N LEU A 160 -16.73 11.97 18.08
CA LEU A 160 -17.52 11.77 16.86
C LEU A 160 -18.17 10.38 16.75
N LEU A 161 -17.66 9.35 17.45
CA LEU A 161 -18.32 8.04 17.50
C LEU A 161 -19.55 8.02 18.40
N THR A 162 -19.68 8.97 19.33
CA THR A 162 -20.71 8.96 20.39
C THR A 162 -22.16 8.80 19.89
N PRO A 163 -22.59 9.43 18.78
CA PRO A 163 -23.93 9.18 18.23
C PRO A 163 -24.12 7.72 17.76
N TYR A 164 -23.07 7.08 17.26
CA TYR A 164 -23.11 5.82 16.53
C TYR A 164 -22.77 4.58 17.39
N ARG A 165 -22.39 4.75 18.66
CA ARG A 165 -22.12 3.65 19.60
C ARG A 165 -23.34 2.74 19.74
N GLY A 166 -23.17 1.44 19.52
CA GLY A 166 -24.25 0.45 19.55
C GLY A 166 -25.24 0.54 18.38
N GLN A 167 -25.13 1.53 17.48
CA GLN A 167 -25.97 1.62 16.30
C GLN A 167 -25.52 0.63 15.20
N ARG A 168 -26.47 0.25 14.35
CA ARG A 168 -26.20 -0.50 13.12
C ARG A 168 -25.97 0.49 11.98
N SER A 169 -25.00 0.19 11.13
CA SER A 169 -24.80 0.88 9.85
C SER A 169 -25.91 0.53 8.84
N ASP A 170 -26.22 1.45 7.93
CA ASP A 170 -27.14 1.20 6.80
C ASP A 170 -26.54 0.32 5.68
N ALA A 171 -25.26 -0.06 5.80
CA ALA A 171 -24.54 -0.90 4.84
C ALA A 171 -25.23 -2.27 4.61
N ALA A 172 -25.87 -2.42 3.45
CA ALA A 172 -26.60 -3.62 3.04
C ALA A 172 -25.72 -4.88 3.04
N GLY A 173 -26.26 -6.02 3.48
CA GLY A 173 -25.55 -7.30 3.54
C GLY A 173 -24.42 -7.38 4.59
N ARG A 174 -24.13 -6.32 5.36
CA ARG A 174 -23.03 -6.29 6.36
C ARG A 174 -23.48 -6.58 7.80
N GLY A 175 -24.75 -6.92 8.00
CA GLY A 175 -25.31 -7.25 9.32
C GLY A 175 -25.35 -6.07 10.29
N GLY A 176 -25.32 -4.83 9.80
CA GLY A 176 -25.23 -3.62 10.61
C GLY A 176 -23.83 -3.30 11.14
N LYS A 177 -22.78 -3.94 10.60
CA LYS A 177 -21.38 -3.61 10.88
C LYS A 177 -20.92 -2.43 10.03
N TRP A 178 -20.23 -1.49 10.66
CA TRP A 178 -19.64 -0.31 10.03
C TRP A 178 -18.41 -0.67 9.20
N GLU A 179 -18.17 0.16 8.17
CA GLU A 179 -17.04 0.07 7.26
C GLU A 179 -15.84 0.82 7.86
N ILE A 180 -14.70 0.14 8.01
CA ILE A 180 -13.53 0.66 8.70
C ILE A 180 -12.29 0.41 7.85
N HIS A 181 -11.76 1.49 7.29
CA HIS A 181 -10.50 1.52 6.55
C HIS A 181 -9.34 1.63 7.53
N TYR A 182 -8.25 0.88 7.32
CA TYR A 182 -7.09 0.94 8.20
C TYR A 182 -5.79 0.86 7.39
N ASN A 183 -4.77 1.61 7.80
CA ASN A 183 -3.45 1.56 7.18
C ASN A 183 -2.58 0.53 7.91
N PRO A 184 -2.16 -0.59 7.28
CA PRO A 184 -1.29 -1.58 7.92
C PRO A 184 0.12 -1.04 8.25
N HIS A 185 0.53 0.07 7.62
CA HIS A 185 1.83 0.74 7.82
C HIS A 185 1.80 1.88 8.86
N ASP A 186 0.62 2.38 9.22
CA ASP A 186 0.43 3.32 10.33
C ASP A 186 -0.86 3.00 11.09
N VAL A 187 -0.78 2.05 12.02
CA VAL A 187 -1.95 1.52 12.74
C VAL A 187 -2.46 2.44 13.86
N ARG A 188 -2.02 3.70 13.93
CA ARG A 188 -2.41 4.65 14.99
C ARG A 188 -3.73 5.38 14.75
N GLN A 189 -4.33 5.19 13.58
CA GLN A 189 -5.67 5.66 13.27
C GLN A 189 -6.39 4.66 12.36
N VAL A 190 -7.72 4.73 12.35
CA VAL A 190 -8.59 4.09 11.36
C VAL A 190 -9.56 5.15 10.82
N TRP A 191 -10.17 4.90 9.67
CA TRP A 191 -11.20 5.76 9.11
C TRP A 191 -12.51 5.00 8.99
N VAL A 192 -13.58 5.55 9.54
CA VAL A 192 -14.91 4.91 9.59
C VAL A 192 -15.82 5.61 8.60
N ARG A 193 -16.53 4.86 7.74
CA ARG A 193 -17.55 5.45 6.88
C ARG A 193 -18.80 5.74 7.70
N LEU A 194 -19.11 7.02 7.88
CA LEU A 194 -20.31 7.46 8.60
C LEU A 194 -21.49 7.68 7.63
N PRO A 195 -22.73 7.92 8.11
CA PRO A 195 -23.91 8.04 7.24
C PRO A 195 -23.94 9.30 6.35
N ASP A 196 -22.95 10.18 6.47
CA ASP A 196 -22.67 11.26 5.51
C ASP A 196 -21.89 10.77 4.27
N GLY A 197 -21.50 9.48 4.24
CA GLY A 197 -20.68 8.85 3.21
C GLY A 197 -19.16 9.02 3.42
N GLY A 198 -18.75 9.89 4.35
CA GLY A 198 -17.36 10.30 4.54
C GLY A 198 -16.55 9.34 5.42
N LEU A 199 -15.28 9.16 5.07
CA LEU A 199 -14.30 8.43 5.87
C LEU A 199 -13.74 9.30 6.99
N THR A 200 -14.30 9.17 8.19
CA THR A 200 -13.94 9.96 9.38
C THR A 200 -12.78 9.32 10.15
N GLU A 201 -11.69 10.06 10.34
CA GLU A 201 -10.52 9.61 11.11
C GLU A 201 -10.82 9.44 12.60
N ILE A 202 -10.54 8.26 13.15
CA ILE A 202 -10.61 7.92 14.56
C ILE A 202 -9.20 7.53 15.05
N PRO A 203 -8.60 8.27 15.99
CA PRO A 203 -7.29 7.95 16.54
C PRO A 203 -7.34 6.75 17.49
N TRP A 204 -6.22 6.05 17.60
CA TRP A 204 -5.92 5.13 18.70
C TRP A 204 -5.77 5.92 20.00
N ILE A 205 -6.32 5.45 21.12
CA ILE A 205 -6.30 6.17 22.42
C ILE A 205 -4.88 6.46 22.95
N HIS A 206 -3.86 5.74 22.51
CA HIS A 206 -2.45 5.99 22.86
C HIS A 206 -1.63 6.65 21.72
N ARG A 207 -2.27 7.23 20.69
CA ARG A 207 -1.58 7.97 19.61
C ARG A 207 -0.73 9.14 20.11
N ASP A 208 -1.17 9.79 21.19
CA ASP A 208 -0.43 10.87 21.87
C ASP A 208 0.63 10.36 22.86
N HIS A 209 0.75 9.04 23.05
CA HIS A 209 1.91 8.42 23.68
C HIS A 209 2.92 7.98 22.60
N VAL A 210 2.46 7.30 21.55
CA VAL A 210 3.30 6.79 20.45
C VAL A 210 3.26 7.73 19.24
N HIS A 211 3.94 8.87 19.36
CA HIS A 211 3.93 9.94 18.33
C HIS A 211 4.53 9.56 16.98
N GLN A 212 5.31 8.47 16.86
CA GLN A 212 5.87 8.02 15.58
C GLN A 212 4.99 6.92 14.95
N PRO A 213 4.84 6.87 13.61
CA PRO A 213 4.05 5.83 12.95
C PRO A 213 4.75 4.47 13.01
N PHE A 214 3.94 3.40 13.05
CA PHE A 214 4.39 2.01 13.11
C PHE A 214 3.37 1.06 12.45
N ASN A 215 3.85 -0.06 11.93
CA ASN A 215 3.04 -1.07 11.25
C ASN A 215 2.52 -2.16 12.21
N ASP A 216 1.61 -3.02 11.73
CA ASP A 216 1.07 -4.11 12.56
C ASP A 216 2.13 -5.17 12.93
N ARG A 217 3.15 -5.45 12.08
CA ARG A 217 4.26 -6.37 12.41
C ARG A 217 5.02 -5.92 13.68
N THR A 218 5.33 -4.62 13.81
CA THR A 218 5.95 -4.06 15.01
C THR A 218 5.06 -4.17 16.25
N TRP A 219 3.75 -3.97 16.09
CA TRP A 219 2.79 -4.18 17.18
C TRP A 219 2.69 -5.66 17.61
N GLN A 220 2.69 -6.58 16.66
CA GLN A 220 2.73 -8.03 16.92
C GLN A 220 4.01 -8.44 17.66
N HIS A 221 5.16 -7.88 17.30
CA HIS A 221 6.42 -8.11 18.00
C HIS A 221 6.34 -7.65 19.48
N VAL A 222 5.78 -6.47 19.76
CA VAL A 222 5.57 -6.00 21.14
C VAL A 222 4.57 -6.89 21.90
N ARG A 223 3.48 -7.33 21.25
CA ARG A 223 2.53 -8.31 21.83
C ARG A 223 3.13 -9.68 22.14
N ALA A 224 4.25 -10.06 21.52
CA ALA A 224 4.98 -11.28 21.86
C ALA A 224 5.91 -11.12 23.08
N LEU A 225 6.18 -9.89 23.52
CA LEU A 225 7.08 -9.57 24.64
C LEU A 225 6.33 -9.20 25.93
N VAL A 226 5.16 -8.57 25.83
CA VAL A 226 4.36 -8.15 26.99
C VAL A 226 3.42 -9.28 27.42
N VAL A 227 3.45 -9.61 28.72
CA VAL A 227 2.59 -10.66 29.29
C VAL A 227 1.22 -10.08 29.64
N ASP A 228 0.15 -10.63 29.06
CA ASP A 228 -1.23 -10.31 29.44
C ASP A 228 -1.50 -10.71 30.90
N ARG A 229 -2.07 -9.78 31.68
CA ARG A 229 -2.35 -9.92 33.12
C ARG A 229 -3.84 -10.09 33.41
N GLY A 230 -4.70 -10.15 32.38
CA GLY A 230 -6.16 -10.30 32.50
C GLY A 230 -6.95 -8.98 32.62
N ASP A 231 -6.27 -7.84 32.70
CA ASP A 231 -6.86 -6.51 32.51
C ASP A 231 -6.61 -6.06 31.07
N SER A 232 -7.67 -5.98 30.26
CA SER A 232 -7.59 -5.59 28.85
C SER A 232 -7.22 -4.13 28.60
N ASP A 233 -7.46 -3.26 29.57
CA ASP A 233 -7.22 -1.81 29.47
C ASP A 233 -5.80 -1.50 29.98
N GLY A 234 -5.41 -2.11 31.11
CA GLY A 234 -4.04 -2.10 31.60
C GLY A 234 -3.04 -2.77 30.64
N TYR A 235 -3.41 -3.88 30.00
CA TYR A 235 -2.55 -4.56 29.00
C TYR A 235 -2.36 -3.72 27.73
N GLU A 236 -3.36 -2.95 27.30
CA GLU A 236 -3.18 -2.03 26.16
C GLU A 236 -2.20 -0.89 26.49
N ALA A 237 -2.24 -0.38 27.72
CA ALA A 237 -1.26 0.60 28.21
C ALA A 237 0.15 0.00 28.34
N ASP A 238 0.29 -1.20 28.93
CA ASP A 238 1.58 -1.93 29.00
C ASP A 238 2.18 -2.15 27.59
N LEU A 239 1.34 -2.41 26.56
CA LEU A 239 1.77 -2.53 25.16
C LEU A 239 2.21 -1.19 24.56
N ALA A 240 1.50 -0.09 24.85
CA ALA A 240 1.87 1.24 24.36
C ALA A 240 3.20 1.73 24.96
N ASP A 241 3.38 1.58 26.27
CA ASP A 241 4.63 1.88 26.99
C ASP A 241 5.81 1.04 26.43
N ALA A 242 5.59 -0.25 26.18
CA ALA A 242 6.63 -1.14 25.65
C ALA A 242 7.03 -0.80 24.21
N LEU A 243 6.06 -0.38 23.38
CA LEU A 243 6.30 0.06 22.01
C LEU A 243 7.09 1.37 21.94
N ASP A 244 6.69 2.39 22.71
CA ASP A 244 7.45 3.64 22.78
C ASP A 244 8.90 3.38 23.26
N GLN A 245 9.09 2.54 24.28
CA GLN A 245 10.41 2.13 24.74
C GLN A 245 11.23 1.41 23.66
N LEU A 246 10.61 0.56 22.84
CA LEU A 246 11.26 -0.08 21.68
C LEU A 246 11.71 0.96 20.65
N MET A 247 10.80 1.84 20.21
CA MET A 247 11.10 2.86 19.20
C MET A 247 12.17 3.85 19.69
N ARG A 248 12.11 4.27 20.97
CA ARG A 248 13.14 5.12 21.60
C ARG A 248 14.50 4.43 21.66
N ARG A 249 14.58 3.15 22.04
CA ARG A 249 15.84 2.39 22.09
C ARG A 249 16.45 2.20 20.70
N ALA A 250 15.65 1.83 19.70
CA ALA A 250 16.13 1.69 18.33
C ALA A 250 16.67 3.01 17.77
N ARG A 251 15.91 4.11 17.90
CA ARG A 251 16.29 5.46 17.42
C ARG A 251 17.52 6.05 18.13
N THR A 252 17.81 5.62 19.36
CA THR A 252 19.02 6.03 20.11
C THR A 252 20.23 5.10 19.90
N GLY A 253 20.11 4.08 19.05
CA GLY A 253 21.17 3.09 18.81
C GLY A 253 21.35 2.08 19.95
N HIS A 254 20.51 2.13 20.98
CA HIS A 254 20.50 1.20 22.11
C HIS A 254 19.65 -0.06 21.88
N GLY A 255 18.96 -0.16 20.75
CA GLY A 255 18.28 -1.38 20.30
C GLY A 255 19.26 -2.47 19.86
N THR A 256 18.89 -3.72 20.12
CA THR A 256 19.58 -4.90 19.58
C THR A 256 19.62 -4.88 18.03
N PRO A 257 20.49 -5.66 17.38
CA PRO A 257 20.51 -5.76 15.91
C PRO A 257 19.14 -6.14 15.33
N ALA A 258 18.41 -7.05 15.97
CA ALA A 258 17.07 -7.46 15.54
C ALA A 258 16.03 -6.32 15.68
N GLU A 259 16.01 -5.61 16.80
CA GLU A 259 15.11 -4.45 16.99
C GLU A 259 15.45 -3.31 16.02
N ARG A 260 16.73 -3.10 15.70
CA ARG A 260 17.15 -2.11 14.70
C ARG A 260 16.77 -2.54 13.28
N ALA A 261 16.94 -3.80 12.90
CA ALA A 261 16.49 -4.32 11.62
C ALA A 261 14.96 -4.25 11.46
N LEU A 262 14.21 -4.55 12.54
CA LEU A 262 12.75 -4.42 12.59
C LEU A 262 12.28 -2.98 12.32
N MET A 263 12.94 -1.97 12.91
CA MET A 263 12.62 -0.56 12.62
C MET A 263 13.15 -0.08 11.25
N ALA A 264 14.31 -0.57 10.81
CA ALA A 264 14.95 -0.15 9.57
C ALA A 264 14.08 -0.54 8.36
N ARG A 265 13.70 -1.83 8.24
CA ARG A 265 12.80 -2.38 7.20
C ARG A 265 11.38 -1.81 7.23
N GLN A 266 11.11 -0.80 8.04
CA GLN A 266 9.78 -0.26 8.35
C GLN A 266 9.80 1.26 8.47
N ALA A 267 10.60 1.94 7.62
CA ALA A 267 10.59 3.40 7.49
C ALA A 267 9.14 3.89 7.26
N PRO A 268 8.50 4.56 8.23
CA PRO A 268 7.05 4.70 8.22
C PRO A 268 6.60 5.72 7.17
N ILE A 269 5.76 5.25 6.25
CA ILE A 269 5.16 6.08 5.21
C ILE A 269 4.12 7.00 5.86
N PRO A 270 4.23 8.34 5.72
CA PRO A 270 3.23 9.24 6.26
C PRO A 270 1.87 8.99 5.59
N SER A 271 0.86 8.63 6.38
CA SER A 271 -0.53 8.63 5.89
C SER A 271 -0.86 10.03 5.32
N PRO A 272 -1.62 10.13 4.20
CA PRO A 272 -2.04 11.41 3.67
C PRO A 272 -2.84 12.16 4.74
N VAL A 273 -2.29 13.26 5.26
CA VAL A 273 -3.03 14.15 6.15
C VAL A 273 -4.17 14.74 5.31
N PRO A 274 -5.45 14.57 5.70
CA PRO A 274 -6.55 15.16 4.97
C PRO A 274 -6.36 16.69 4.99
N PRO A 275 -6.50 17.39 3.84
CA PRO A 275 -6.39 18.84 3.83
C PRO A 275 -7.45 19.41 4.76
N MET A 276 -7.04 20.27 5.70
CA MET A 276 -8.00 21.00 6.54
C MET A 276 -9.02 21.67 5.63
N ALA A 277 -10.30 21.36 5.81
CA ALA A 277 -11.37 21.79 4.92
C ALA A 277 -11.33 23.31 4.74
N ASP A 278 -10.94 23.74 3.54
CA ASP A 278 -10.81 25.14 3.16
C ASP A 278 -12.22 25.73 3.07
N ARG A 279 -12.73 26.22 4.21
CA ARG A 279 -14.10 26.74 4.41
C ARG A 279 -14.33 28.04 3.62
N ARG A 280 -14.38 27.91 2.30
CA ARG A 280 -14.97 28.90 1.41
C ARG A 280 -16.49 28.83 1.60
N PRO A 281 -17.19 29.97 1.71
CA PRO A 281 -18.64 29.98 1.70
C PRO A 281 -19.14 29.31 0.41
N GLN A 282 -20.04 28.34 0.58
CA GLN A 282 -20.78 27.76 -0.53
C GLN A 282 -21.88 28.76 -0.89
N GLU A 283 -21.76 29.41 -2.05
CA GLU A 283 -22.86 30.17 -2.64
C GLU A 283 -23.83 29.17 -3.27
N ASP A 284 -25.11 29.25 -2.90
CA ASP A 284 -26.16 28.40 -3.45
C ASP A 284 -26.45 28.78 -4.90
N ASP A 285 -26.36 27.81 -5.81
CA ASP A 285 -27.14 27.80 -7.04
C ASP A 285 -27.60 26.37 -7.30
N ALA A 286 -28.92 26.19 -7.35
CA ALA A 286 -29.55 24.89 -7.51
C ALA A 286 -30.38 24.88 -8.79
N GLU A 287 -30.02 24.01 -9.73
CA GLU A 287 -30.92 23.56 -10.78
C GLU A 287 -30.72 22.06 -11.00
N ALA A 288 -31.83 21.35 -11.17
CA ALA A 288 -31.87 19.91 -11.32
C ALA A 288 -32.30 19.56 -12.74
N ASP A 289 -31.89 18.39 -13.21
CA ASP A 289 -32.70 17.67 -14.19
C ASP A 289 -32.57 16.17 -13.99
N ALA A 290 -33.66 15.43 -14.23
CA ALA A 290 -33.79 14.04 -13.80
C ALA A 290 -34.29 13.15 -14.95
N TRP A 291 -33.55 12.07 -15.21
CA TRP A 291 -33.99 10.96 -16.06
C TRP A 291 -33.59 9.65 -15.38
N GLY A 292 -34.59 8.83 -15.08
CA GLY A 292 -34.41 7.46 -14.63
C GLY A 292 -35.36 6.56 -15.40
N GLU A 293 -35.07 5.27 -15.45
CA GLU A 293 -36.00 4.24 -15.89
C GLU A 293 -35.68 2.91 -15.17
N GLU A 294 -36.72 2.13 -14.89
CA GLU A 294 -36.62 0.90 -14.11
C GLU A 294 -36.47 -0.32 -15.03
N THR A 295 -35.53 -1.23 -14.70
CA THR A 295 -35.79 -2.67 -14.78
C THR A 295 -35.06 -3.36 -13.63
N GLY A 296 -35.80 -4.05 -12.77
CA GLY A 296 -35.23 -5.02 -11.84
C GLY A 296 -35.57 -6.44 -12.30
N GLU A 297 -34.74 -7.41 -11.91
CA GLU A 297 -35.18 -8.78 -11.66
C GLU A 297 -34.26 -9.40 -10.60
N GLU A 298 -34.80 -10.32 -9.81
CA GLU A 298 -34.12 -10.92 -8.66
C GLU A 298 -33.30 -12.14 -9.10
N ASP A 299 -32.08 -12.29 -8.57
CA ASP A 299 -31.47 -13.62 -8.46
C ASP A 299 -30.56 -13.69 -7.23
N SER A 300 -30.96 -14.50 -6.25
CA SER A 300 -30.23 -14.74 -5.01
C SER A 300 -29.69 -16.16 -5.00
N LEU A 301 -28.45 -16.37 -4.57
CA LEU A 301 -27.98 -17.69 -4.13
C LEU A 301 -26.90 -17.56 -3.06
N ASP A 302 -27.22 -18.00 -1.84
CA ASP A 302 -26.28 -18.17 -0.73
C ASP A 302 -25.53 -19.52 -0.79
N ASN A 303 -24.42 -19.59 -0.06
CA ASN A 303 -23.53 -20.75 0.17
C ASN A 303 -22.66 -21.12 -1.06
N LEU A 304 -21.33 -21.21 -0.93
CA LEU A 304 -20.62 -22.09 0.02
C LEU A 304 -19.31 -21.46 0.55
N ASP A 305 -18.94 -21.85 1.77
CA ASP A 305 -17.59 -21.65 2.32
C ASP A 305 -16.59 -22.67 1.75
N GLU A 306 -15.34 -22.25 1.48
CA GLU A 306 -14.07 -22.99 1.71
C GLU A 306 -12.87 -22.15 1.20
N GLU A 307 -12.04 -21.65 2.12
CA GLU A 307 -10.70 -21.05 1.84
C GLU A 307 -9.63 -22.17 1.90
N PRO A 308 -8.45 -22.06 1.21
CA PRO A 308 -7.31 -21.31 1.78
C PRO A 308 -6.45 -20.47 0.78
N ASP A 309 -5.92 -19.35 1.29
CA ASP A 309 -4.51 -19.12 1.66
C ASP A 309 -3.38 -19.56 0.69
N ASP A 310 -2.51 -18.61 0.28
CA ASP A 310 -1.04 -18.66 0.02
C ASP A 310 -0.57 -17.39 -0.76
N GLN A 311 -0.23 -16.30 -0.06
CA GLN A 311 0.64 -15.21 -0.56
C GLN A 311 2.12 -15.66 -0.42
N THR A 312 3.07 -15.24 -1.28
CA THR A 312 4.08 -14.21 -0.93
C THR A 312 4.78 -13.62 -2.17
N THR A 313 5.27 -12.37 -2.05
CA THR A 313 6.18 -11.69 -2.99
C THR A 313 7.36 -11.05 -2.23
N ASP A 314 8.50 -10.81 -2.91
CA ASP A 314 9.85 -10.71 -2.28
C ASP A 314 10.45 -9.31 -1.95
N GLU A 315 11.22 -9.22 -0.84
CA GLU A 315 12.45 -8.39 -0.65
C GLU A 315 12.40 -6.83 -0.51
N ASN A 316 13.56 -6.19 -0.15
CA ASN A 316 14.18 -4.90 -0.64
C ASN A 316 15.15 -4.15 0.36
N GLU A 317 16.29 -3.52 -0.10
CA GLU A 317 17.41 -2.91 0.76
C GLU A 317 18.22 -1.57 0.28
N ASP A 318 19.31 -1.02 0.96
CA ASP A 318 19.84 0.45 1.11
C ASP A 318 20.85 1.01 0.04
N ALA A 319 21.69 2.11 0.14
CA ALA A 319 21.89 3.32 1.03
C ALA A 319 22.27 4.73 0.40
N ASP A 320 21.26 5.63 0.22
CA ASP A 320 21.30 7.12 0.04
C ASP A 320 22.19 7.80 -1.04
N ALA A 321 21.70 8.87 -1.72
CA ALA A 321 22.40 10.19 -1.84
C ALA A 321 21.71 11.20 -2.79
N GLY A 322 21.66 12.50 -2.43
CA GLY A 322 20.85 13.51 -3.16
C GLY A 322 21.49 14.87 -3.53
N VAL A 323 20.74 15.64 -4.33
CA VAL A 323 21.00 17.04 -4.75
C VAL A 323 19.69 17.85 -4.66
N GLY A 324 19.78 19.17 -4.45
CA GLY A 324 18.61 20.06 -4.33
C GLY A 324 17.73 20.15 -5.59
N VAL A 325 16.58 19.49 -5.53
CA VAL A 325 15.53 19.37 -6.56
C VAL A 325 14.17 19.68 -5.87
N PRO A 326 13.08 20.08 -6.57
CA PRO A 326 11.77 20.26 -5.92
C PRO A 326 11.40 19.03 -5.08
N GLY A 327 10.99 19.28 -3.83
CA GLY A 327 10.91 18.24 -2.80
C GLY A 327 10.17 16.99 -3.29
N PRO A 328 10.76 15.79 -3.15
CA PRO A 328 10.31 14.61 -3.89
C PRO A 328 8.86 14.30 -3.58
N PHE A 329 8.07 14.08 -4.63
CA PHE A 329 6.68 13.67 -4.54
C PHE A 329 6.64 12.24 -4.01
N LYS A 330 6.68 12.10 -2.69
CA LYS A 330 6.60 10.80 -2.01
C LYS A 330 5.23 10.19 -2.31
N GLY A 331 5.22 9.17 -3.17
CA GLY A 331 4.01 8.40 -3.45
C GLY A 331 3.44 7.82 -2.15
N PHE A 332 2.12 7.84 -2.03
CA PHE A 332 1.41 7.62 -0.75
C PHE A 332 1.45 6.18 -0.19
N GLY A 333 2.17 5.26 -0.85
CA GLY A 333 2.59 3.98 -0.26
C GLY A 333 1.49 3.12 0.38
N LEU A 334 0.31 3.11 -0.23
CA LEU A 334 -0.87 2.38 0.26
C LEU A 334 -0.70 0.86 0.36
N TYR A 335 0.25 0.34 -0.40
CA TYR A 335 0.32 -1.06 -0.79
C TYR A 335 1.79 -1.51 -0.78
N ASP A 336 2.11 -2.36 0.18
CA ASP A 336 3.35 -3.11 0.27
C ASP A 336 3.06 -4.51 -0.28
N ALA A 337 3.59 -4.78 -1.47
CA ALA A 337 3.40 -6.04 -2.20
C ALA A 337 4.05 -7.26 -1.52
N HIS A 338 4.67 -7.08 -0.36
CA HIS A 338 5.41 -8.07 0.43
C HIS A 338 4.79 -8.20 1.83
N ALA A 339 4.12 -7.17 2.35
CA ALA A 339 3.33 -7.22 3.59
C ALA A 339 1.86 -7.60 3.38
N GLU A 340 1.20 -7.16 2.30
CA GLU A 340 0.00 -7.87 1.77
C GLU A 340 0.44 -9.18 1.07
N ALA A 341 1.58 -9.75 1.47
CA ALA A 341 2.08 -11.00 0.96
C ALA A 341 2.53 -12.04 2.04
N GLU A 342 2.30 -11.85 3.33
CA GLU A 342 2.55 -12.90 4.37
C GLU A 342 1.28 -13.35 5.14
N GLN A 343 0.08 -13.14 4.57
CA GLN A 343 -1.22 -13.14 5.30
C GLN A 343 -2.36 -13.97 4.67
N TRP A 344 -2.37 -14.18 3.34
CA TRP A 344 -2.94 -15.40 2.77
C TRP A 344 -1.80 -16.40 2.74
#